data_AF-A0A8S9RQZ1-F1
#
_entry.id   AF-A0A8S9RQZ1-F1
#
_cell.length_a   1.000
_cell.length_b   1.000
_cell.length_c   1.000
_cell.angle_alpha   90.00
_cell.angle_beta   90.00
_cell.angle_gamma   90.00
#
_symmetry.space_group_name_H-M   'P 1'
#
loop_
_entity.id
_entity.type
_entity.pdbx_description
1 polymer ?
#
loop_
_entity_poly.entity_id
_entity_poly.type
_entity_poly.pdbx_seq_one_letter_code
_entity_poly.pdbx_strand_id
1 'polypeptide(L)'
;MRITTRGGYGDCQSIGCVADLNRRCPKELRVMDGANVVACKSACEAFGKPDYCCTGVFNKPETCPPTNYSRIFKGACPKAYSYAYDDASSTFTCANANYSIILCPR
;
A
#
# COMPACT_ATOMS: atom_id res chain seq x y z
N MET A 1 -7.99 3.14 -5.43
CA MET A 1 -7.55 4.49 -5.84
C MET A 1 -6.46 4.38 -6.89
N ARG A 2 -6.46 5.26 -7.90
CA ARG A 2 -5.37 5.38 -8.88
C ARG A 2 -4.94 6.84 -8.99
N ILE A 3 -3.64 7.06 -9.14
CA ILE A 3 -3.03 8.35 -9.43
C ILE A 3 -2.51 8.29 -10.86
N THR A 4 -2.87 9.29 -11.66
CA THR A 4 -2.40 9.47 -13.04
C THR A 4 -1.78 10.84 -13.18
N THR A 5 -0.70 10.93 -13.93
CA THR A 5 -0.03 12.18 -14.31
C THR A 5 -0.61 12.72 -15.62
N ARG A 6 -0.59 14.04 -15.79
CA ARG A 6 -0.90 14.74 -17.04
C ARG A 6 0.23 15.72 -17.35
N GLY A 7 0.87 15.54 -18.49
CA GLY A 7 2.12 16.22 -18.81
C GLY A 7 3.29 15.71 -17.97
N GLY A 8 4.33 16.54 -17.84
CA GLY A 8 5.56 16.21 -17.13
C GLY A 8 6.55 15.35 -17.91
N TYR A 9 7.72 15.12 -17.32
CA TYR A 9 8.80 14.31 -17.88
C TYR A 9 9.49 13.46 -16.80
N GLY A 10 10.13 12.37 -17.23
CA GLY A 10 10.62 11.28 -16.37
C GLY A 10 9.73 10.04 -16.48
N ASP A 11 9.65 9.23 -15.41
CA ASP A 11 8.91 7.96 -15.44
C ASP A 11 7.40 8.14 -15.59
N CYS A 12 6.85 9.14 -14.89
CA CYS A 12 5.47 9.61 -15.00
C CYS A 12 4.41 8.49 -15.08
N GLN A 13 4.63 7.44 -14.30
CA GLN A 13 3.77 6.25 -14.33
C GLN A 13 2.44 6.49 -13.64
N SER A 14 1.40 5.82 -14.12
CA SER A 14 0.18 5.66 -13.34
C SER A 14 0.36 4.60 -12.26
N ILE A 15 -0.01 4.96 -11.03
CA ILE A 15 0.24 4.19 -9.81
C ILE A 15 -1.04 4.08 -8.98
N GLY A 16 -1.01 3.23 -7.96
CA GLY A 16 -2.09 3.08 -7.01
C GLY A 16 -2.55 1.63 -6.84
N CYS A 17 -3.72 1.50 -6.23
CA CYS A 17 -4.31 0.23 -5.82
C CYS A 17 -5.76 0.18 -6.29
N VAL A 18 -5.98 -0.52 -7.40
CA VAL A 18 -7.31 -0.66 -8.02
C VAL A 18 -8.04 -1.92 -7.54
N ALA A 19 -7.31 -2.88 -6.98
CA ALA A 19 -7.88 -4.10 -6.44
C ALA A 19 -8.75 -3.81 -5.22
N ASP A 20 -9.85 -4.55 -5.09
CA ASP A 20 -10.65 -4.57 -3.87
C ASP A 20 -9.93 -5.40 -2.79
N LEU A 21 -9.24 -4.70 -1.89
CA LEU A 21 -8.50 -5.31 -0.79
C LEU A 21 -9.41 -5.98 0.24
N ASN A 22 -10.68 -5.57 0.37
CA ASN A 22 -11.60 -6.15 1.34
C ASN A 22 -11.88 -7.63 1.02
N ARG A 23 -11.91 -7.99 -0.27
CA ARG A 23 -12.09 -9.39 -0.71
C ARG A 23 -10.89 -10.28 -0.45
N ARG A 24 -9.70 -9.70 -0.28
CA ARG A 24 -8.44 -10.43 -0.02
C ARG A 24 -7.96 -10.28 1.42
N CYS A 25 -8.74 -9.58 2.26
CA CYS A 25 -8.32 -9.24 3.61
C CYS A 25 -8.30 -10.48 4.53
N PRO A 26 -7.18 -10.78 5.21
CA PRO A 26 -7.11 -11.77 6.29
C PRO A 26 -8.08 -11.45 7.41
N LYS A 27 -8.62 -12.47 8.08
CA LYS A 27 -9.70 -12.30 9.08
C LYS A 27 -9.31 -11.34 10.20
N GLU A 28 -8.09 -11.47 10.67
CA GLU A 28 -7.45 -10.69 11.72
C GLU A 28 -7.17 -9.23 11.35
N LEU A 29 -7.29 -8.85 10.08
CA LEU A 29 -7.11 -7.47 9.58
C LEU A 29 -8.43 -6.81 9.16
N ARG A 30 -9.55 -7.54 9.14
CA ARG A 30 -10.82 -7.02 8.65
C ARG A 30 -11.41 -5.99 9.60
N VAL A 31 -11.94 -4.92 9.02
CA VAL A 31 -12.90 -4.03 9.68
C VAL A 31 -14.29 -4.40 9.20
N MET A 32 -15.17 -4.73 10.13
CA MET A 32 -16.52 -5.22 9.84
C MET A 32 -17.56 -4.11 10.06
N ASP A 33 -18.54 -4.05 9.16
CA ASP A 33 -19.80 -3.33 9.35
C ASP A 33 -20.95 -4.31 9.10
N GLY A 34 -21.60 -4.74 10.18
CA GLY A 34 -22.50 -5.90 10.16
C GLY A 34 -21.79 -7.15 9.62
N ALA A 35 -22.31 -7.69 8.51
CA ALA A 35 -21.75 -8.88 7.85
C ALA A 35 -20.69 -8.54 6.77
N ASN A 36 -20.46 -7.26 6.48
CA ASN A 36 -19.61 -6.81 5.38
C ASN A 36 -18.21 -6.42 5.87
N VAL A 37 -17.19 -6.75 5.08
CA VAL A 37 -15.84 -6.20 5.27
C VAL A 37 -15.79 -4.84 4.58
N VAL A 38 -15.59 -3.78 5.35
CA VAL A 38 -15.58 -2.40 4.83
C VAL A 38 -14.17 -1.81 4.69
N ALA A 39 -13.20 -2.34 5.44
CA ALA A 39 -11.79 -1.98 5.29
C ALA A 39 -10.87 -3.15 5.67
N CYS A 40 -9.61 -3.03 5.30
CA CYS A 40 -8.54 -3.94 5.69
C CYS A 40 -7.40 -3.16 6.35
N LYS A 41 -7.15 -3.42 7.63
CA LYS A 41 -6.05 -2.80 8.38
C LYS A 41 -4.71 -3.29 7.87
N SER A 42 -3.70 -2.44 7.99
CA SER A 42 -2.32 -2.92 7.91
C SER A 42 -1.98 -3.78 9.13
N ALA A 43 -0.95 -4.63 9.02
CA ALA A 43 -0.46 -5.39 10.18
C ALA A 43 0.05 -4.49 11.31
N CYS A 44 0.66 -3.35 10.98
CA CYS A 44 1.09 -2.37 11.98
C CYS A 44 -0.12 -1.83 12.77
N GLU A 45 -1.18 -1.42 12.08
CA GLU A 45 -2.39 -0.90 12.74
C GLU A 45 -3.12 -1.98 13.55
N ALA A 46 -3.13 -3.22 13.08
CA ALA A 46 -3.81 -4.31 13.77
C ALA A 46 -3.06 -4.80 15.02
N PHE A 47 -1.73 -4.84 14.99
CA PHE A 47 -0.93 -5.51 16.03
C PHE A 47 0.04 -4.61 16.79
N GLY A 48 0.40 -3.43 16.25
CA GLY A 48 1.32 -2.49 16.89
C GLY A 48 2.75 -3.00 17.11
N LYS A 49 3.14 -4.12 16.49
CA LYS A 49 4.44 -4.73 16.73
C LYS A 49 5.57 -4.01 15.98
N PRO A 50 6.76 -3.89 16.58
CA PRO A 50 7.89 -3.20 15.94
C PRO A 50 8.28 -3.73 14.56
N ASP A 51 8.16 -5.04 14.34
CA ASP A 51 8.45 -5.70 13.05
C ASP A 51 7.43 -5.39 11.95
N TYR A 52 6.17 -5.11 12.30
CA TYR A 52 5.17 -4.66 11.34
C TYR A 52 5.16 -3.16 11.11
N CYS A 53 5.53 -2.39 12.14
CA CYS A 53 5.55 -0.92 12.10
C CYS A 53 6.92 -0.35 11.69
N CYS A 54 7.94 -1.19 11.58
CA CYS A 54 9.33 -0.80 11.33
C CYS A 54 9.85 0.25 12.33
N THR A 55 9.74 -0.06 13.62
CA THR A 55 10.17 0.83 14.71
C THR A 55 11.22 0.17 15.61
N GLY A 56 11.89 0.96 16.46
CA GLY A 56 12.91 0.46 17.36
C GLY A 56 14.06 -0.20 16.60
N VAL A 57 14.32 -1.49 16.88
CA VAL A 57 15.37 -2.26 16.18
C VAL A 57 15.05 -2.54 14.70
N PHE A 58 13.79 -2.39 14.30
CA PHE A 58 13.30 -2.55 12.93
C PHE A 58 13.23 -1.21 12.18
N ASN A 59 13.90 -0.16 12.65
CA ASN A 59 13.82 1.19 12.06
C ASN A 59 14.70 1.42 10.82
N LYS A 60 15.07 0.34 10.12
CA LYS A 60 15.84 0.40 8.87
C LYS A 60 15.30 -0.63 7.87
N PRO A 61 15.43 -0.39 6.55
CA PRO A 61 15.01 -1.35 5.54
C PRO A 61 15.64 -2.74 5.72
N GLU A 62 16.92 -2.80 6.12
CA GLU A 62 17.64 -4.06 6.29
C GLU A 62 17.12 -4.86 7.49
N THR A 63 16.60 -4.17 8.51
CA THR A 63 16.10 -4.79 9.74
C THR A 63 14.59 -5.01 9.72
N CYS A 64 13.83 -4.40 8.81
CA CYS A 64 12.39 -4.57 8.65
C CYS A 64 12.03 -5.14 7.26
N PRO A 65 12.17 -6.46 7.06
CA PRO A 65 11.85 -7.08 5.79
C PRO A 65 10.33 -7.19 5.56
N PRO A 66 9.88 -7.43 4.31
CA PRO A 66 8.48 -7.73 4.02
C PRO A 66 7.95 -8.93 4.82
N THR A 67 6.73 -8.82 5.31
CA THR A 67 6.05 -9.86 6.10
C THR A 67 4.97 -10.56 5.27
N ASN A 68 4.40 -11.64 5.82
CA ASN A 68 3.29 -12.33 5.14
C ASN A 68 2.10 -11.39 4.91
N TYR A 69 1.86 -10.43 5.82
CA TYR A 69 0.80 -9.45 5.64
C TYR A 69 1.13 -8.42 4.56
N SER A 70 2.32 -7.81 4.57
CA SER A 70 2.65 -6.81 3.55
C SER A 70 2.67 -7.40 2.13
N ARG A 71 3.10 -8.67 1.99
CA ARG A 71 3.05 -9.38 0.70
C ARG A 71 1.63 -9.53 0.13
N ILE A 72 0.60 -9.61 0.97
CA ILE A 72 -0.81 -9.66 0.51
C ILE A 72 -1.19 -8.34 -0.18
N PHE A 73 -0.89 -7.21 0.48
CA PHE A 73 -1.13 -5.88 -0.08
C PHE A 73 -0.31 -5.66 -1.35
N LYS A 74 0.97 -6.07 -1.34
CA LYS A 74 1.85 -5.94 -2.50
C LYS A 74 1.38 -6.75 -3.69
N GLY A 75 0.96 -7.99 -3.46
CA GLY A 75 0.44 -8.87 -4.52
C GLY A 75 -0.87 -8.35 -5.12
N ALA A 76 -1.72 -7.70 -4.32
CA ALA A 76 -2.94 -7.07 -4.81
C ALA A 76 -2.66 -5.74 -5.54
N CYS A 77 -1.69 -4.97 -5.05
CA CYS A 77 -1.39 -3.62 -5.53
C CYS A 77 0.12 -3.41 -5.67
N PRO A 78 0.74 -3.92 -6.75
CA PRO A 78 2.20 -3.92 -6.92
C PRO A 78 2.83 -2.53 -6.98
N LYS A 79 2.07 -1.53 -7.44
CA LYS A 79 2.49 -0.12 -7.56
C LYS A 79 2.06 0.75 -6.38
N ALA A 80 1.73 0.14 -5.25
CA ALA A 80 1.43 0.84 -4.02
C ALA A 80 2.36 0.33 -2.91
N TYR A 81 2.69 1.23 -1.99
CA TYR A 81 3.41 0.86 -0.77
C TYR A 81 2.60 -0.14 0.04
N SER A 82 3.22 -1.26 0.38
CA SER A 82 2.61 -2.32 1.17
C SER A 82 3.06 -2.34 2.64
N TYR A 83 4.19 -1.69 2.94
CA TYR A 83 4.72 -1.46 4.29
C TYR A 83 5.70 -0.27 4.25
N ALA A 84 6.27 0.10 5.40
CA ALA A 84 7.03 1.35 5.57
C ALA A 84 8.27 1.50 4.67
N TYR A 85 8.96 0.41 4.31
CA TYR A 85 10.18 0.45 3.49
C TYR A 85 10.02 -0.20 2.11
N ASP A 86 8.82 -0.16 1.54
CA ASP A 86 8.52 -0.70 0.20
C ASP A 86 8.94 0.24 -0.96
N ASP A 87 10.04 0.97 -0.81
CA ASP A 87 10.46 2.02 -1.75
C ASP A 87 10.86 1.46 -3.12
N ALA A 88 11.66 0.39 -3.13
CA ALA A 88 12.30 -0.15 -4.35
C ALA A 88 11.32 -0.51 -5.47
N SER A 89 10.04 -0.73 -5.15
CA SER A 89 9.00 -1.05 -6.12
C SER A 89 7.76 -0.17 -6.03
N SER A 90 7.78 0.87 -5.20
CA SER A 90 6.63 1.76 -4.96
C SER A 90 6.95 3.25 -5.04
N THR A 91 8.23 3.63 -5.17
CA THR A 91 8.62 5.01 -5.43
C THR A 91 8.54 5.32 -6.92
N PHE A 92 7.75 6.34 -7.26
CA PHE A 92 7.58 6.80 -8.63
C PHE A 92 7.75 8.31 -8.71
N THR A 93 8.46 8.78 -9.73
CA THR A 93 8.77 10.20 -9.88
C THR A 93 8.24 10.76 -11.20
N CYS A 94 7.84 12.02 -11.19
CA CYS A 94 7.42 12.75 -12.39
C CYS A 94 7.63 14.24 -12.16
N ALA A 95 8.47 14.87 -12.97
CA ALA A 95 8.75 16.29 -12.89
C ALA A 95 7.75 17.08 -13.71
N ASN A 96 7.33 18.25 -13.21
CA ASN A 96 6.47 19.21 -13.94
C ASN A 96 5.14 18.62 -14.47
N ALA A 97 4.50 17.75 -13.69
CA ALA A 97 3.21 17.16 -14.03
C ALA A 97 2.05 17.71 -13.19
N ASN A 98 0.87 17.68 -13.80
CA ASN A 98 -0.39 17.73 -13.08
C ASN A 98 -0.82 16.31 -12.67
N TYR A 99 -1.61 16.18 -11.61
CA TYR A 99 -2.04 14.88 -11.10
C TYR A 99 -3.58 14.78 -11.09
N SER A 100 -4.10 13.58 -11.36
CA SER A 100 -5.51 13.23 -11.13
C SER A 100 -5.56 12.04 -10.19
N ILE A 101 -6.38 12.18 -9.13
CA ILE A 101 -6.63 11.13 -8.14
C ILE A 101 -8.04 10.61 -8.37
N ILE A 102 -8.15 9.32 -8.63
CA ILE A 102 -9.41 8.65 -8.96
C ILE A 102 -9.74 7.64 -7.88
N LEU A 103 -10.91 7.82 -7.24
CA LEU A 103 -11.47 6.87 -6.30
C LEU A 103 -12.28 5.82 -7.07
N CYS A 104 -12.13 4.55 -6.70
CA CYS A 104 -12.74 3.40 -7.37
C CYS A 104 -12.59 3.45 -8.91
N PRO A 105 -11.36 3.60 -9.44
CA PRO A 105 -11.12 3.52 -10.87
C PRO A 105 -11.56 2.14 -11.35
N ARG A 106 -12.28 2.12 -12.48
CA ARG A 106 -12.67 0.88 -13.15
C ARG A 106 -11.47 0.22 -13.83
#